data_AF-A0A842Y741-F1
#
_entry.id   AF-A0A842Y741-F1
#
_cell.length_a   1.000
_cell.length_b   1.000
_cell.length_c   1.000
_cell.angle_alpha   90.00
_cell.angle_beta   90.00
_cell.angle_gamma   90.00
#
_symmetry.space_group_name_H-M   'P 1'
#
loop_
_entity.id
_entity.type
_entity.pdbx_description
1 polymer ?
#
loop_
_entity_poly.entity_id
_entity_poly.type
_entity_poly.pdbx_seq_one_letter_code
_entity_poly.pdbx_strand_id
1 'polypeptide(L)'
;MAKISFHADEVFEYLKARVEIESLFDTFKNLLHADRSYMRDEAHLQGWMFVNFVSLLLYYKIYELLINKDLLTNLSPKDVILHLSRIYKLKIEGKWILSEIPKKSRKIIEKLDLTVHIT
;
A
#
# COMPACT_ATOMS: atom_id res chain seq x y z
N MET A 1 -26.41 -30.88 -0.16
CA MET A 1 -25.70 -29.77 -0.84
C MET A 1 -26.60 -28.55 -0.83
N ALA A 2 -26.26 -27.51 -0.07
CA ALA A 2 -27.03 -26.28 -0.06
C ALA A 2 -26.96 -25.63 -1.45
N LYS A 3 -28.11 -25.43 -2.09
CA LYS A 3 -28.22 -24.80 -3.40
C LYS A 3 -28.13 -23.30 -3.15
N ILE A 4 -26.93 -22.74 -3.29
CA ILE A 4 -26.74 -21.31 -3.07
C ILE A 4 -27.32 -20.57 -4.28
N SER A 5 -28.44 -19.91 -4.07
CA SER A 5 -29.14 -19.08 -5.05
C SER A 5 -28.55 -17.67 -5.02
N PHE A 6 -27.39 -17.48 -5.66
CA PHE A 6 -26.85 -16.13 -5.86
C PHE A 6 -27.61 -15.44 -6.99
N HIS A 7 -28.00 -14.18 -6.78
CA HIS A 7 -28.52 -13.34 -7.86
C HIS A 7 -27.40 -13.04 -8.87
N ALA A 8 -27.74 -12.93 -10.16
CA ALA A 8 -26.74 -12.71 -11.22
C ALA A 8 -25.87 -11.47 -10.96
N ASP A 9 -26.45 -10.43 -10.36
CA ASP A 9 -25.75 -9.19 -9.98
C ASP A 9 -24.70 -9.43 -8.89
N GLU A 10 -25.00 -10.26 -7.88
CA GLU A 10 -24.04 -10.60 -6.82
C GLU A 10 -22.86 -11.40 -7.38
N VAL A 11 -23.14 -12.37 -8.27
CA VAL A 11 -22.09 -13.15 -8.94
C VAL A 11 -21.19 -12.24 -9.77
N PHE A 12 -21.78 -11.28 -10.48
CA PHE A 12 -21.04 -10.30 -11.26
C PHE A 12 -20.11 -9.45 -10.39
N GLU A 13 -20.63 -8.89 -9.29
CA GLU A 13 -19.82 -8.08 -8.38
C GLU A 13 -18.68 -8.88 -7.72
N TYR A 14 -18.93 -10.13 -7.32
CA TYR A 14 -17.86 -11.00 -6.79
C TYR A 14 -16.75 -11.28 -7.82
N LEU A 15 -17.12 -11.55 -9.07
CA LEU A 15 -16.15 -11.79 -10.13
C LEU A 15 -15.34 -10.53 -10.45
N LYS A 16 -15.98 -9.35 -10.43
CA LYS A 16 -15.31 -8.07 -10.62
C LYS A 16 -14.33 -7.77 -9.48
N ALA A 17 -14.76 -7.91 -8.23
CA ALA A 17 -13.89 -7.74 -7.06
C ALA A 17 -12.67 -8.67 -7.10
N ARG A 18 -12.84 -9.91 -7.57
CA ARG A 18 -11.72 -10.86 -7.75
C ARG A 18 -10.66 -10.33 -8.72
N VAL A 19 -11.07 -9.75 -9.84
CA VAL A 19 -10.15 -9.16 -10.84
C VAL A 19 -9.39 -7.97 -10.26
N GLU A 20 -10.07 -7.12 -9.49
CA GLU A 20 -9.44 -5.98 -8.81
C GLU A 20 -8.39 -6.45 -7.78
N ILE A 21 -8.69 -7.52 -7.03
CA ILE A 21 -7.75 -8.16 -6.11
C ILE A 21 -6.53 -8.70 -6.88
N GLU A 22 -6.71 -9.38 -8.01
CA GLU A 22 -5.58 -9.90 -8.81
C GLU A 22 -4.67 -8.77 -9.33
N SER A 23 -5.26 -7.68 -9.83
CA SER A 23 -4.52 -6.50 -10.28
C SER A 23 -3.74 -5.83 -9.13
N LEU A 24 -4.34 -5.78 -7.95
CA LEU A 24 -3.71 -5.29 -6.73
C LEU A 24 -2.52 -6.15 -6.33
N PHE A 25 -2.68 -7.48 -6.31
CA PHE A 25 -1.62 -8.42 -5.99
C PHE A 25 -0.45 -8.33 -6.98
N ASP A 26 -0.74 -8.14 -8.27
CA ASP A 26 0.30 -7.96 -9.29
C ASP A 26 1.09 -6.67 -9.07
N THR A 27 0.38 -5.55 -8.84
CA THR A 27 1.00 -4.26 -8.52
C THR A 27 1.84 -4.33 -7.24
N PHE A 28 1.33 -5.01 -6.22
CA PHE A 28 2.01 -5.23 -4.94
C PHE A 28 3.29 -6.06 -5.08
N LYS A 29 3.22 -7.21 -5.79
CA LYS A 29 4.40 -8.06 -6.07
C LYS A 29 5.48 -7.28 -6.79
N ASN A 30 5.09 -6.48 -7.78
CA ASN A 30 6.00 -5.63 -8.54
C ASN A 30 6.58 -4.48 -7.71
N LEU A 31 5.81 -3.93 -6.75
CA LEU A 31 6.26 -2.85 -5.88
C LEU A 31 7.26 -3.32 -4.81
N LEU A 32 6.98 -4.46 -4.18
CA LEU A 32 7.83 -4.99 -3.11
C LEU A 32 8.91 -5.96 -3.61
N HIS A 33 8.96 -6.24 -4.92
CA HIS A 33 9.78 -7.32 -5.48
C HIS A 33 9.55 -8.65 -4.74
N ALA A 34 8.30 -8.90 -4.37
CA ALA A 34 7.88 -10.06 -3.59
C ALA A 34 7.66 -11.31 -4.46
N ASP A 35 8.06 -11.29 -5.74
CA ASP A 35 8.02 -12.44 -6.62
C ASP A 35 9.07 -13.51 -6.23
N ARG A 36 10.02 -13.17 -5.37
CA ARG A 36 11.13 -14.05 -4.97
C ARG A 36 11.33 -14.02 -3.47
N SER A 37 10.89 -15.07 -2.77
CA SER A 37 11.16 -15.20 -1.34
C SER A 37 12.65 -15.43 -1.07
N TYR A 38 13.37 -16.11 -1.98
CA TYR A 38 14.75 -16.58 -1.79
C TYR A 38 14.98 -17.41 -0.50
N MET A 39 13.90 -17.77 0.20
CA MET A 39 13.94 -18.50 1.47
C MET A 39 14.12 -19.99 1.22
N ARG A 40 15.00 -20.62 2.00
CA ARG A 40 15.35 -22.05 1.86
C ARG A 40 14.71 -22.94 2.91
N ASP A 41 14.11 -22.35 3.94
CA ASP A 41 13.57 -23.03 5.10
C ASP A 41 12.12 -22.60 5.36
N GLU A 42 11.31 -23.50 5.92
CA GLU A 42 9.87 -23.30 6.07
C GLU A 42 9.53 -22.17 7.03
N ALA A 43 10.22 -22.06 8.17
CA ALA A 43 9.96 -21.01 9.15
C ALA A 43 10.27 -19.62 8.56
N HIS A 44 11.33 -19.54 7.76
CA HIS A 44 11.69 -18.31 7.05
C HIS A 44 10.67 -17.94 5.98
N LEU A 45 10.12 -18.92 5.27
CA LEU A 45 9.05 -18.71 4.29
C LEU A 45 7.78 -18.19 4.97
N GLN A 46 7.39 -18.78 6.12
CA GLN A 46 6.23 -18.33 6.90
C GLN A 46 6.40 -16.89 7.38
N GLY A 47 7.58 -16.54 7.91
CA GLY A 47 7.89 -15.16 8.31
C GLY A 47 7.84 -14.18 7.13
N TRP A 48 8.38 -14.58 5.98
CA TRP A 48 8.33 -13.78 4.75
C TRP A 48 6.88 -13.57 4.27
N MET A 49 6.03 -14.61 4.32
CA MET A 49 4.61 -14.49 3.98
C MET A 49 3.87 -13.56 4.94
N PHE A 50 4.17 -13.63 6.24
CA PHE A 50 3.56 -12.76 7.24
C PHE A 50 3.87 -11.28 7.00
N VAL A 51 5.15 -10.94 6.74
CA VAL A 51 5.55 -9.56 6.45
C VAL A 51 4.87 -9.05 5.17
N ASN A 52 4.78 -9.88 4.14
CA ASN A 52 4.06 -9.52 2.91
C ASN A 52 2.57 -9.30 3.15
N PHE A 53 1.93 -10.13 3.96
CA PHE A 53 0.53 -9.97 4.32
C PHE A 53 0.28 -8.64 5.04
N VAL A 54 1.12 -8.29 6.02
CA VAL A 54 1.03 -6.98 6.72
C VAL A 54 1.24 -5.83 5.73
N SER A 55 2.20 -5.96 4.83
CA SER A 55 2.49 -4.93 3.82
C SER A 55 1.31 -4.73 2.87
N LEU A 56 0.61 -5.80 2.48
CA LEU A 56 -0.60 -5.73 1.67
C LEU A 56 -1.74 -5.00 2.39
N LEU A 57 -1.94 -5.28 3.68
CA LEU A 57 -2.94 -4.58 4.49
C LEU A 57 -2.66 -3.07 4.56
N LEU A 58 -1.39 -2.69 4.73
CA LEU A 58 -0.99 -1.27 4.73
C LEU A 58 -1.19 -0.61 3.36
N TYR A 59 -0.87 -1.31 2.27
CA TYR A 59 -1.13 -0.83 0.92
C TYR A 59 -2.63 -0.58 0.70
N TYR A 60 -3.48 -1.52 1.13
CA TYR A 60 -4.93 -1.37 1.00
C TYR A 60 -5.46 -0.18 1.80
N LYS A 61 -4.92 0.08 3.00
CA LYS A 61 -5.26 1.29 3.77
C LYS A 61 -4.92 2.58 3.02
N ILE A 62 -3.79 2.62 2.31
CA ILE A 62 -3.43 3.77 1.48
C ILE A 62 -4.40 3.89 0.30
N TYR A 63 -4.74 2.78 -0.35
CA TYR A 63 -5.69 2.75 -1.45
C TYR A 63 -7.08 3.23 -1.03
N GLU A 64 -7.61 2.73 0.09
CA GLU A 64 -8.88 3.18 0.70
C GLU A 64 -8.85 4.67 1.02
N LEU A 65 -7.75 5.18 1.58
CA LEU A 65 -7.58 6.60 1.86
C LEU A 65 -7.59 7.46 0.58
N LEU A 66 -7.06 6.94 -0.53
CA LEU A 66 -7.12 7.62 -1.83
C LEU A 66 -8.53 7.59 -2.45
N ILE A 67 -9.27 6.48 -2.30
CA ILE A 67 -10.68 6.38 -2.72
C ILE A 67 -11.53 7.41 -1.98
N ASN A 68 -11.43 7.43 -0.65
CA ASN A 68 -12.23 8.31 0.20
C ASN A 68 -12.01 9.80 -0.08
N LYS A 69 -10.89 10.15 -0.74
CA LYS A 69 -10.53 11.53 -1.10
C LYS A 69 -10.63 11.82 -2.60
N ASP A 70 -11.12 10.87 -3.40
CA ASP A 70 -11.22 10.97 -4.86
C ASP A 70 -9.88 11.33 -5.55
N LEU A 71 -8.77 10.78 -5.02
CA LEU A 71 -7.41 11.09 -5.49
C LEU A 71 -6.84 10.07 -6.48
N LEU A 72 -7.53 8.94 -6.69
CA LEU A 72 -7.06 7.84 -7.56
C LEU A 72 -6.86 8.25 -9.03
N THR A 73 -7.56 9.28 -9.50
CA THR A 73 -7.43 9.78 -10.88
C THR A 73 -6.06 10.35 -11.18
N ASN A 74 -5.36 10.88 -10.17
CA ASN A 74 -4.09 11.60 -10.34
C ASN A 74 -2.94 10.99 -9.53
N LEU A 75 -3.23 10.10 -8.58
CA LEU A 75 -2.25 9.59 -7.64
C LEU A 75 -2.46 8.09 -7.41
N SER A 76 -1.45 7.27 -7.74
CA SER A 76 -1.47 5.87 -7.38
C SER A 76 -0.95 5.66 -5.94
N PRO A 77 -1.34 4.56 -5.26
CA PRO A 77 -0.75 4.23 -3.96
C PRO A 77 0.79 4.10 -4.01
N LYS A 78 1.32 3.61 -5.15
CA LYS A 78 2.77 3.54 -5.41
C LYS A 78 3.42 4.92 -5.39
N ASP A 79 2.79 5.92 -6.01
CA ASP A 79 3.30 7.30 -6.01
C ASP A 79 3.33 7.88 -4.61
N VAL A 80 2.28 7.63 -3.80
CA VAL A 80 2.24 8.03 -2.39
C VAL A 80 3.42 7.44 -1.63
N ILE A 81 3.62 6.13 -1.72
CA ILE A 81 4.71 5.43 -1.02
C ILE A 81 6.09 5.98 -1.47
N LEU A 82 6.28 6.19 -2.77
CA LEU A 82 7.54 6.72 -3.31
C LEU A 82 7.82 8.16 -2.84
N HIS A 83 6.79 9.00 -2.74
CA HIS A 83 6.94 10.39 -2.32
C HIS A 83 7.14 10.55 -0.82
N LEU A 84 6.49 9.71 -0.01
CA LEU A 84 6.60 9.73 1.44
C LEU A 84 7.84 9.00 1.95
N SER A 85 8.36 7.98 1.25
CA SER A 85 9.59 7.28 1.65
C SER A 85 10.84 8.16 1.64
N ARG A 86 10.79 9.30 0.95
CA ARG A 86 11.87 10.31 0.92
C ARG A 86 11.89 11.20 2.17
N ILE A 87 10.84 11.15 2.99
CA ILE A 87 10.71 11.95 4.20
C ILE A 87 11.12 11.06 5.39
N TYR A 88 12.24 11.39 6.02
CA TYR A 88 12.77 10.63 7.15
C TYR A 88 13.59 11.54 8.08
N LYS A 89 13.72 11.15 9.35
CA LYS A 89 14.58 11.86 10.30
C LYS A 89 16.01 11.30 10.22
N LEU A 90 16.98 12.20 10.10
CA LEU A 90 18.41 11.95 10.15
C LEU A 90 18.94 12.32 11.52
N LYS A 91 19.88 11.53 12.05
CA LYS A 91 20.61 11.88 13.27
C LYS A 91 21.98 12.45 12.89
N ILE A 92 22.16 13.76 13.07
CA ILE A 92 23.41 14.46 12.77
C ILE A 92 23.89 15.11 14.06
N GLU A 93 25.13 14.81 14.47
CA GLU A 93 25.75 15.36 15.69
C GLU A 93 24.87 15.24 16.95
N GLY A 94 24.16 14.12 17.09
CA GLY A 94 23.28 13.86 18.22
C GLY A 94 21.89 14.50 18.15
N LYS A 95 21.62 15.36 17.16
CA LYS A 95 20.31 15.99 16.94
C LYS A 95 19.53 15.26 15.84
N TRP A 96 18.22 15.13 16.03
CA TRP A 96 17.32 14.63 14.99
C TRP A 96 16.90 15.78 14.07
N ILE A 97 17.17 15.65 12.78
CA ILE A 97 16.87 16.64 11.75
C ILE A 97 15.98 15.97 10.71
N LEU A 98 14.91 16.63 10.27
CA LEU A 98 14.04 16.11 9.22
C LEU A 98 14.70 16.28 7.84
N SER A 99 14.58 15.30 6.95
CA SER A 99 14.99 15.46 5.55
C SER A 99 14.18 16.54 4.84
N GLU A 100 14.78 17.16 3.81
CA GLU A 100 14.09 18.16 3.00
C GLU A 100 12.84 17.54 2.36
N ILE A 101 11.67 18.15 2.58
CA ILE A 101 10.41 17.69 1.99
C ILE A 101 10.27 18.30 0.58
N PRO A 102 10.30 17.50 -0.49
CA PRO A 102 10.11 18.02 -1.85
C PRO A 102 8.72 18.63 -2.02
N LYS A 103 8.60 19.67 -2.86
CA LYS A 103 7.31 20.37 -3.12
C LYS A 103 6.17 19.43 -3.51
N LYS A 104 6.47 18.39 -4.31
CA LYS A 104 5.47 17.37 -4.71
C LYS A 104 4.98 16.56 -3.52
N SER A 105 5.90 16.12 -2.64
CA SER A 105 5.54 15.35 -1.45
C SER A 105 4.72 16.20 -0.46
N ARG A 106 5.01 17.50 -0.33
CA ARG A 106 4.18 18.42 0.49
C ARG A 106 2.74 18.51 -0.02
N LYS A 107 2.54 18.68 -1.33
CA LYS A 107 1.19 18.68 -1.93
C LYS A 107 0.44 17.38 -1.69
N ILE A 108 1.15 16.25 -1.72
CA ILE A 108 0.55 14.93 -1.43
C ILE A 108 0.13 14.87 0.04
N ILE A 109 0.98 15.30 0.98
CA ILE A 109 0.64 15.37 2.40
C ILE A 109 -0.59 16.24 2.66
N GLU A 110 -0.64 17.43 2.05
CA GLU A 110 -1.78 18.36 2.16
C GLU A 110 -3.06 17.74 1.63
N LYS A 111 -3.02 17.11 0.44
CA LYS A 111 -4.18 16.42 -0.15
C LYS A 111 -4.65 15.24 0.70
N LEU A 112 -3.70 14.50 1.28
CA LEU A 112 -4.00 13.35 2.13
C LEU A 112 -4.38 13.77 3.56
N ASP A 113 -4.36 15.07 3.90
CA ASP A 113 -4.62 15.62 5.24
C ASP A 113 -3.82 14.89 6.33
N LEU A 114 -2.57 14.55 6.02
CA LEU A 114 -1.69 13.85 6.94
C LEU A 114 -0.99 14.86 7.83
N THR A 115 -1.27 14.82 9.13
CA THR A 115 -0.55 15.63 10.12
C THR A 115 0.85 15.06 10.30
N VAL A 116 1.84 15.59 9.59
CA VAL A 116 3.24 15.27 9.87
C VAL A 116 3.64 16.02 11.13
N HIS A 117 3.68 15.32 12.27
CA HIS A 117 4.19 15.89 13.52
C HIS A 117 5.70 16.14 13.40
N ILE A 118 6.04 17.39 13.09
CA ILE A 118 7.40 17.90 13.13
C ILE A 118 7.64 18.39 14.56
N THR A 119 8.07 17.50 15.45
CA THR A 119 8.71 17.85 16.73
C THR A 119 10.14 17.35 16.73
#